data_AF-A0A3B8QB10-F1
#
_entry.id   AF-A0A3B8QB10-F1
#
_cell.length_a   1.000
_cell.length_b   1.000
_cell.length_c   1.000
_cell.angle_alpha   90.00
_cell.angle_beta   90.00
_cell.angle_gamma   90.00
#
_symmetry.space_group_name_H-M   'P 1'
#
loop_
_entity.id
_entity.type
_entity.pdbx_description
1 polymer ?
#
loop_
_entity_poly.entity_id
_entity_poly.type
_entity_poly.pdbx_seq_one_letter_code
_entity_poly.pdbx_strand_id
1 'polypeptide(L)'
;MDRRSMLKTGTMGVLGLGLGGCATTGSSRESSLVLAPVRVSWDRIIRTTVGLRPHRPSGFVLRAERLDAKTVIHNYGHGGSGMSLSWGTGFMAAEIAEQQEERRAAVIGCGVVGLTTARQLQRRGFDVTIYAMAVPPDTTSNMSLAGFTPTSGLVETAQRTRAWDAQFRRAVEIAYKQLQLLVGPKYGITWMNGYSMRAAPPANASVRPT
;
A
#
# COMPACT_ATOMS: atom_id res chain seq x y z
N MET A 1 45.12 64.31 -18.13
CA MET A 1 45.28 63.86 -16.73
C MET A 1 45.08 62.35 -16.71
N ASP A 2 46.09 61.64 -16.24
CA ASP A 2 46.44 60.27 -16.61
C ASP A 2 45.80 59.21 -15.67
N ARG A 3 45.47 58.04 -16.22
CA ARG A 3 44.64 56.96 -15.64
C ARG A 3 45.34 56.16 -14.52
N ARG A 4 46.50 56.63 -14.03
CA ARG A 4 47.36 55.89 -13.08
C ARG A 4 47.27 56.36 -11.62
N SER A 5 46.40 57.32 -11.28
CA SER A 5 46.27 57.84 -9.91
C SER A 5 45.04 57.32 -9.13
N MET A 6 44.20 56.47 -9.72
CA MET A 6 42.99 55.92 -9.08
C MET A 6 43.22 54.64 -8.26
N LEU A 7 44.47 54.18 -8.12
CA LEU A 7 44.82 52.91 -7.45
C LEU A 7 45.48 53.08 -6.07
N LYS A 8 45.41 54.26 -5.44
CA LYS A 8 46.04 54.49 -4.13
C LYS A 8 45.11 54.91 -2.98
N THR A 9 43.79 54.88 -3.13
CA THR A 9 42.91 55.41 -2.05
C THR A 9 41.60 54.65 -1.88
N GLY A 10 41.65 53.32 -1.72
CA GLY A 10 40.44 52.52 -1.57
C GLY A 10 40.56 51.22 -0.78
N THR A 11 41.52 51.10 0.13
CA THR A 11 41.53 50.03 1.14
C THR A 11 40.92 50.59 2.42
N MET A 12 39.64 50.32 2.68
CA MET A 12 39.09 50.08 4.03
C MET A 12 37.58 49.79 3.96
N GLY A 13 37.19 48.61 4.45
CA GLY A 13 35.87 48.39 5.07
C GLY A 13 34.76 47.81 4.19
N VAL A 14 34.80 46.50 3.92
CA VAL A 14 33.56 45.72 3.75
C VAL A 14 33.46 44.77 4.94
N LEU A 15 32.79 45.25 5.97
CA LEU A 15 32.29 44.46 7.10
C LEU A 15 31.17 43.53 6.60
N GLY A 16 31.17 42.31 7.12
CA GLY A 16 30.37 41.19 6.64
C GLY A 16 28.86 41.44 6.57
N LEU A 17 28.29 41.17 5.41
CA LEU A 17 26.88 40.85 5.26
C LEU A 17 26.71 39.35 5.54
N GLY A 18 26.31 39.04 6.77
CA GLY A 18 25.94 37.70 7.18
C GLY A 18 24.78 37.17 6.32
N LEU A 19 24.96 35.99 5.75
CA LEU A 19 23.89 35.18 5.17
C LEU A 19 22.97 34.75 6.32
N GLY A 20 21.95 35.56 6.62
CA GLY A 20 20.82 35.15 7.44
C GLY A 20 20.10 34.00 6.76
N GLY A 21 20.40 32.77 7.18
CA GLY A 21 19.65 31.60 6.76
C GLY A 21 18.17 31.80 7.09
N CYS A 22 17.31 31.63 6.08
CA CYS A 22 15.86 31.58 6.28
C CYS A 22 15.53 30.31 7.09
N ALA A 23 15.63 30.40 8.41
CA ALA A 23 14.96 29.45 9.29
C ALA A 23 13.46 29.70 9.13
N THR A 24 12.81 28.86 8.32
CA THR A 24 11.37 28.69 8.43
C THR A 24 11.11 28.16 9.83
N THR A 25 10.76 29.05 10.76
CA THR A 25 10.06 28.65 11.97
C THR A 25 8.73 28.11 11.49
N GLY A 26 8.71 26.80 11.21
CA GLY A 26 7.48 26.07 10.99
C GLY A 26 6.64 26.31 12.23
N SER A 27 5.67 27.21 12.14
CA SER A 27 4.59 27.29 13.09
C SER A 27 3.94 25.92 13.06
N SER A 28 4.27 25.09 14.05
CA SER A 28 3.52 23.89 14.36
C SER A 28 2.13 24.41 14.71
N ARG A 29 1.26 24.50 13.70
CA ARG A 29 -0.15 24.67 13.92
C ARG A 29 -0.57 23.40 14.63
N GLU A 30 -0.55 23.42 15.95
CA GLU A 30 -1.08 22.34 16.77
C GLU A 30 -2.53 22.20 16.33
N SER A 31 -2.81 21.20 15.50
CA SER A 31 -4.18 20.81 15.25
C SER A 31 -4.68 20.20 16.55
N SER A 32 -5.39 20.97 17.35
CA SER A 32 -6.16 20.47 18.49
C SER A 32 -7.32 19.65 17.93
N LEU A 33 -7.01 18.42 17.54
CA LEU A 33 -8.00 17.48 17.06
C LEU A 33 -8.86 17.05 18.26
N VAL A 34 -10.04 17.65 18.40
CA VAL A 34 -11.00 17.29 19.45
C VAL A 34 -11.76 16.06 18.98
N LEU A 35 -11.38 14.88 19.49
CA LEU A 35 -12.09 13.63 19.26
C LEU A 35 -13.21 13.45 20.30
N ALA A 36 -14.43 13.18 19.84
CA ALA A 36 -15.51 12.80 20.73
C ALA A 36 -15.17 11.45 21.41
N PRO A 37 -15.38 11.30 22.72
CA PRO A 37 -15.18 10.03 23.39
C PRO A 37 -16.04 8.91 22.78
N VAL A 38 -15.40 7.82 22.37
CA VAL A 38 -16.12 6.65 21.85
C VAL A 38 -16.71 5.86 23.02
N ARG A 39 -18.04 5.73 23.06
CA ARG A 39 -18.76 4.92 24.06
C ARG A 39 -18.72 3.43 23.68
N VAL A 40 -17.67 2.73 24.09
CA VAL A 40 -17.48 1.29 23.84
C VAL A 40 -17.97 0.48 25.04
N SER A 41 -18.88 -0.48 24.83
CA SER A 41 -19.30 -1.45 25.84
C SER A 41 -19.84 -2.72 25.19
N TRP A 42 -19.75 -3.86 25.88
CA TRP A 42 -20.17 -5.18 25.38
C TRP A 42 -21.68 -5.24 25.08
N ASP A 43 -22.52 -4.54 25.85
CA ASP A 43 -23.97 -4.42 25.61
C ASP A 43 -24.31 -3.63 24.33
N ARG A 44 -23.33 -2.97 23.72
CA ARG A 44 -23.50 -2.14 22.51
C ARG A 44 -23.05 -2.84 21.22
N ILE A 45 -22.75 -4.13 21.27
CA ILE A 45 -22.42 -4.92 20.07
C ILE A 45 -23.70 -5.11 19.25
N ILE A 46 -23.74 -4.51 18.06
CA ILE A 46 -24.89 -4.61 17.14
C ILE A 46 -24.81 -5.82 16.21
N ARG A 47 -23.60 -6.33 15.93
CA ARG A 47 -23.36 -7.45 15.01
C ARG A 47 -21.97 -8.02 15.22
N THR A 48 -21.87 -9.35 15.13
CA THR A 48 -20.60 -10.06 14.98
C THR A 48 -20.54 -10.69 13.60
N THR A 49 -19.44 -10.52 12.89
CA THR A 49 -19.23 -11.20 11.60
C THR A 49 -17.83 -11.78 11.53
N VAL A 50 -17.70 -12.91 10.82
CA VAL A 50 -16.45 -13.66 10.69
C VAL A 50 -16.12 -13.78 9.20
N GLY A 51 -14.83 -13.63 8.87
CA GLY A 51 -14.32 -13.83 7.53
C GLY A 51 -13.12 -14.76 7.56
N LEU A 52 -13.09 -15.74 6.66
CA LEU A 52 -11.93 -16.62 6.50
C LEU A 52 -10.81 -15.86 5.75
N ARG A 53 -9.58 -16.04 6.21
CA ARG A 53 -8.37 -15.47 5.59
C ARG A 53 -7.51 -16.58 5.01
N PRO A 54 -7.58 -16.86 3.70
CA PRO A 54 -6.74 -17.86 3.05
C PRO A 54 -5.25 -17.49 3.20
N HIS A 55 -4.57 -18.20 4.09
CA HIS A 55 -3.18 -17.95 4.47
C HIS A 55 -2.32 -19.18 4.12
N ARG A 56 -1.04 -18.94 3.85
CA ARG A 56 -0.03 -19.99 3.70
C ARG A 56 1.17 -19.66 4.59
N PRO A 57 1.68 -20.61 5.38
CA PRO A 57 2.88 -20.43 6.21
C PRO A 57 4.07 -19.86 5.45
N SER A 58 4.28 -20.34 4.21
CA SER A 58 5.37 -19.94 3.32
C SER A 58 5.14 -18.60 2.58
N GLY A 59 4.03 -17.92 2.83
CA GLY A 59 3.63 -16.72 2.11
C GLY A 59 2.74 -16.99 0.88
N PHE A 60 2.31 -15.90 0.25
CA PHE A 60 1.47 -15.96 -0.95
C PHE A 60 2.19 -16.64 -2.12
N VAL A 61 1.40 -17.30 -2.97
CA VAL A 61 1.89 -17.95 -4.19
C VAL A 61 1.61 -17.06 -5.37
N LEU A 62 2.63 -16.86 -6.20
CA LEU A 62 2.56 -16.27 -7.53
C LEU A 62 3.26 -17.19 -8.53
N ARG A 63 2.50 -17.86 -9.38
CA ARG A 63 3.02 -18.67 -10.49
C ARG A 63 2.03 -18.76 -11.63
N ALA A 64 2.54 -19.01 -12.83
CA ALA A 64 1.73 -19.44 -13.96
C ALA A 64 2.10 -20.87 -14.34
N GLU A 65 1.13 -21.64 -14.80
CA GLU A 65 1.31 -23.00 -15.30
C GLU A 65 0.53 -23.15 -16.60
N ARG A 66 1.09 -23.82 -17.59
CA ARG A 66 0.34 -24.15 -18.81
C ARG A 66 -0.46 -25.42 -18.57
N LEU A 67 -1.77 -25.33 -18.76
CA LEU A 67 -2.68 -26.46 -18.81
C LEU A 67 -3.37 -26.45 -20.16
N ASP A 68 -2.97 -27.37 -21.03
CA ASP A 68 -3.35 -27.41 -22.44
C ASP A 68 -3.19 -26.04 -23.12
N ALA A 69 -4.29 -25.50 -23.62
CA ALA A 69 -4.37 -24.25 -24.34
C ALA A 69 -4.80 -23.08 -23.44
N LYS A 70 -4.46 -23.14 -22.14
CA LYS A 70 -4.67 -22.08 -21.16
C LYS A 70 -3.46 -21.91 -20.24
N THR A 71 -3.22 -20.69 -19.82
CA THR A 71 -2.30 -20.37 -18.72
C THR A 71 -3.08 -20.26 -17.42
N VAL A 72 -2.90 -21.21 -16.51
CA VAL A 72 -3.46 -21.18 -15.16
C VAL A 72 -2.66 -20.24 -14.28
N ILE A 73 -3.34 -19.29 -13.65
CA ILE A 73 -2.75 -18.25 -12.81
C ILE A 73 -3.03 -18.56 -11.35
N HIS A 74 -1.95 -18.80 -10.61
CA HIS A 74 -1.98 -19.00 -9.17
C HIS A 74 -1.62 -17.69 -8.49
N ASN A 75 -2.60 -17.08 -7.82
CA ASN A 75 -2.42 -15.88 -7.01
C ASN A 75 -3.26 -15.97 -5.72
N TYR A 76 -2.71 -16.59 -4.67
CA TYR A 76 -3.47 -16.91 -3.44
C TYR A 76 -2.57 -16.98 -2.19
N GLY A 77 -3.19 -17.04 -1.00
CA GLY A 77 -2.46 -17.24 0.26
C GLY A 77 -1.98 -15.96 0.94
N HIS A 78 -2.67 -14.83 0.72
CA HIS A 78 -2.24 -13.51 1.20
C HIS A 78 -2.61 -13.21 2.67
N GLY A 79 -3.34 -14.12 3.33
CA GLY A 79 -3.82 -13.91 4.70
C GLY A 79 -4.62 -12.61 4.84
N GLY A 80 -4.27 -11.77 5.80
CA GLY A 80 -4.92 -10.49 6.07
C GLY A 80 -4.56 -9.37 5.09
N SER A 81 -3.62 -9.60 4.18
CA SER A 81 -3.10 -8.58 3.26
C SER A 81 -3.66 -8.67 1.84
N GLY A 82 -4.63 -9.55 1.59
CA GLY A 82 -5.17 -9.80 0.25
C GLY A 82 -5.62 -8.54 -0.48
N MET A 83 -6.38 -7.66 0.18
CA MET A 83 -6.80 -6.39 -0.42
C MET A 83 -5.58 -5.52 -0.74
N SER A 84 -4.76 -5.22 0.27
CA SER A 84 -3.58 -4.33 0.14
C SER A 84 -2.63 -4.74 -0.98
N LEU A 85 -2.44 -6.05 -1.19
CA LEU A 85 -1.49 -6.57 -2.17
C LEU A 85 -2.11 -6.86 -3.54
N SER A 86 -3.44 -6.94 -3.64
CA SER A 86 -4.17 -7.44 -4.82
C SER A 86 -3.76 -6.80 -6.15
N TRP A 87 -3.57 -5.47 -6.19
CA TRP A 87 -3.14 -4.75 -7.40
C TRP A 87 -1.69 -5.05 -7.78
N GLY A 88 -0.82 -5.22 -6.79
CA GLY A 88 0.60 -5.51 -6.97
C GLY A 88 0.84 -6.96 -7.36
N THR A 89 0.26 -7.92 -6.63
CA THR A 89 0.39 -9.34 -6.95
C THR A 89 -0.34 -9.69 -8.24
N GLY A 90 -1.47 -9.04 -8.54
CA GLY A 90 -2.14 -9.15 -9.84
C GLY A 90 -1.29 -8.64 -11.00
N PHE A 91 -0.55 -7.53 -10.82
CA PHE A 91 0.38 -7.02 -11.83
C PHE A 91 1.53 -8.00 -12.07
N MET A 92 2.14 -8.50 -11.01
CA MET A 92 3.23 -9.47 -11.08
C MET A 92 2.77 -10.80 -11.68
N ALA A 93 1.56 -11.26 -11.34
CA ALA A 93 0.95 -12.44 -11.96
C ALA A 93 0.80 -12.28 -13.47
N ALA A 94 0.40 -11.10 -13.93
CA ALA A 94 0.32 -10.80 -15.35
C ALA A 94 1.71 -10.75 -16.02
N GLU A 95 2.77 -10.31 -15.31
CA GLU A 95 4.15 -10.33 -15.86
C GLU A 95 4.64 -11.76 -16.06
N ILE A 96 4.32 -12.64 -15.11
CA ILE A 96 4.63 -14.07 -15.22
C ILE A 96 3.83 -14.70 -16.36
N ALA A 97 2.56 -14.30 -16.56
CA ALA A 97 1.73 -14.80 -17.65
C ALA A 97 2.22 -14.37 -19.03
N GLU A 98 2.78 -13.17 -19.18
CA GLU A 98 3.32 -12.67 -20.46
C GLU A 98 4.52 -13.49 -20.97
N GLN A 99 5.21 -14.20 -20.07
CA GLN A 99 6.29 -15.13 -20.42
C GLN A 99 5.77 -16.41 -21.08
N GLN A 100 4.46 -16.65 -21.06
CA GLN A 100 3.81 -17.76 -21.73
C GLN A 100 3.37 -17.34 -23.14
N GLU A 101 3.36 -18.29 -24.09
CA GLU A 101 2.88 -18.03 -25.46
C GLU A 101 1.36 -17.88 -25.53
N GLU A 102 0.63 -18.63 -24.70
CA GLU A 102 -0.83 -18.63 -24.66
C GLU A 102 -1.38 -17.30 -24.08
N ARG A 103 -2.51 -16.84 -24.64
CA ARG A 103 -3.18 -15.59 -24.23
C ARG A 103 -4.52 -15.84 -23.55
N ARG A 104 -4.99 -17.08 -23.49
CA ARG A 104 -6.11 -17.51 -22.66
C ARG A 104 -5.63 -17.79 -21.24
N ALA A 105 -6.07 -17.00 -20.28
CA ALA A 105 -5.73 -17.16 -18.87
C ALA A 105 -6.90 -17.74 -18.06
N ALA A 106 -6.59 -18.72 -17.20
CA ALA A 106 -7.50 -19.24 -16.20
C ALA A 106 -7.11 -18.68 -14.83
N VAL A 107 -7.92 -17.78 -14.27
CA VAL A 107 -7.68 -17.20 -12.93
C VAL A 107 -8.47 -17.99 -11.89
N ILE A 108 -7.79 -18.45 -10.85
CA ILE A 108 -8.43 -19.20 -9.75
C ILE A 108 -8.95 -18.24 -8.68
N GLY A 109 -10.26 -18.26 -8.45
CA GLY A 109 -10.97 -17.48 -7.45
C GLY A 109 -11.43 -16.11 -7.97
N CYS A 110 -12.57 -15.65 -7.44
CA CYS A 110 -13.21 -14.36 -7.79
C CYS A 110 -13.26 -13.39 -6.60
N GLY A 111 -12.41 -13.58 -5.59
CA GLY A 111 -12.19 -12.59 -4.54
C GLY A 111 -11.37 -11.40 -5.04
N VAL A 112 -11.04 -10.44 -4.16
CA VAL A 112 -10.30 -9.22 -4.53
C VAL A 112 -9.02 -9.52 -5.32
N VAL A 113 -8.22 -10.50 -4.89
CA VAL A 113 -6.98 -10.90 -5.58
C VAL A 113 -7.26 -11.50 -6.96
N GLY A 114 -8.31 -12.31 -7.09
CA GLY A 114 -8.67 -12.93 -8.36
C GLY A 114 -9.20 -11.91 -9.37
N LEU A 115 -10.10 -11.02 -8.93
CA LEU A 115 -10.66 -9.96 -9.77
C LEU A 115 -9.60 -8.95 -10.19
N THR A 116 -8.69 -8.54 -9.31
CA THR A 116 -7.59 -7.65 -9.70
C THR A 116 -6.62 -8.35 -10.65
N THR A 117 -6.32 -9.63 -10.43
CA THR A 117 -5.47 -10.41 -11.35
C THR A 117 -6.10 -10.48 -12.74
N ALA A 118 -7.38 -10.83 -12.82
CA ALA A 118 -8.11 -10.85 -14.08
C ALA A 118 -8.08 -9.48 -14.77
N ARG A 119 -8.24 -8.40 -14.00
CA ARG A 119 -8.17 -7.05 -14.55
C ARG A 119 -6.79 -6.69 -15.10
N GLN A 120 -5.71 -7.10 -14.43
CA GLN A 120 -4.34 -6.85 -14.89
C GLN A 120 -3.99 -7.66 -16.14
N LEU A 121 -4.45 -8.91 -16.22
CA LEU A 121 -4.32 -9.75 -17.41
C LEU A 121 -5.09 -9.15 -18.61
N GLN A 122 -6.33 -8.72 -18.42
CA GLN A 122 -7.12 -8.05 -19.47
C GLN A 122 -6.43 -6.79 -20.00
N ARG A 123 -5.79 -6.00 -19.13
CA ARG A 123 -5.01 -4.81 -19.55
C ARG A 123 -3.82 -5.15 -20.46
N ARG A 124 -3.39 -6.41 -20.48
CA ARG A 124 -2.29 -6.94 -21.29
C ARG A 124 -2.77 -7.84 -22.43
N GLY A 125 -4.06 -7.76 -22.76
CA GLY A 125 -4.64 -8.45 -23.93
C GLY A 125 -4.92 -9.94 -23.73
N PHE A 126 -4.94 -10.44 -22.49
CA PHE A 126 -5.36 -11.82 -22.23
C PHE A 126 -6.88 -11.98 -22.31
N ASP A 127 -7.32 -13.10 -22.88
CA ASP A 127 -8.69 -13.61 -22.74
C ASP A 127 -8.81 -14.36 -21.40
N VAL A 128 -9.56 -13.80 -20.46
CA VAL A 128 -9.55 -14.27 -19.06
C VAL A 128 -10.84 -15.00 -18.73
N THR A 129 -10.71 -16.24 -18.27
CA THR A 129 -11.78 -16.99 -17.61
C THR A 129 -11.49 -17.08 -16.11
N ILE A 130 -12.44 -16.66 -15.27
CA ILE A 130 -12.34 -16.81 -13.82
C ILE A 130 -13.04 -18.09 -13.40
N TYR A 131 -12.32 -18.95 -12.68
CA TYR A 131 -12.84 -20.19 -12.12
C TYR A 131 -13.02 -20.02 -10.62
N ALA A 132 -14.26 -20.04 -10.14
CA ALA A 132 -14.56 -19.84 -8.73
C ALA A 132 -15.69 -20.77 -8.27
N MET A 133 -15.57 -21.27 -7.03
CA MET A 133 -16.59 -22.12 -6.40
C MET A 133 -17.85 -21.33 -6.02
N ALA A 134 -17.71 -20.04 -5.74
CA ALA A 134 -18.78 -19.10 -5.45
C ALA A 134 -18.44 -17.76 -6.11
N VAL A 135 -19.40 -16.85 -6.24
CA VAL A 135 -19.22 -15.50 -6.82
C VAL A 135 -19.69 -14.44 -5.83
N PRO A 136 -19.28 -13.15 -5.96
CA PRO A 136 -19.82 -12.10 -5.11
C PRO A 136 -21.37 -12.09 -5.14
N PRO A 137 -22.06 -11.93 -4.00
CA PRO A 137 -21.50 -11.54 -2.70
C PRO A 137 -21.03 -12.68 -1.79
N ASP A 138 -21.10 -13.93 -2.24
CA ASP A 138 -20.88 -15.13 -1.41
C ASP A 138 -19.40 -15.57 -1.39
N THR A 139 -18.47 -14.62 -1.30
CA THR A 139 -17.03 -14.89 -1.23
C THR A 139 -16.46 -14.49 0.13
N THR A 140 -15.38 -15.16 0.56
CA THR A 140 -14.63 -14.75 1.76
C THR A 140 -14.11 -13.31 1.66
N SER A 141 -13.88 -12.83 0.43
CA SER A 141 -13.40 -11.48 0.15
C SER A 141 -14.44 -10.40 0.44
N ASN A 142 -15.73 -10.74 0.46
CA ASN A 142 -16.80 -9.80 0.80
C ASN A 142 -16.76 -9.36 2.27
N MET A 143 -16.04 -10.12 3.11
CA MET A 143 -15.78 -9.79 4.51
C MET A 143 -14.46 -9.06 4.73
N SER A 144 -13.69 -8.76 3.66
CA SER A 144 -12.38 -8.14 3.79
C SER A 144 -12.48 -6.70 4.25
N LEU A 145 -11.59 -6.30 5.17
CA LEU A 145 -11.31 -4.89 5.41
C LEU A 145 -10.68 -4.28 4.14
N ALA A 146 -11.20 -3.14 3.71
CA ALA A 146 -10.70 -2.39 2.55
C ALA A 146 -9.64 -1.33 2.91
N GLY A 147 -8.88 -1.56 3.99
CA GLY A 147 -7.76 -0.72 4.40
C GLY A 147 -6.45 -1.17 3.77
N PHE A 148 -5.54 -0.22 3.53
CA PHE A 148 -4.18 -0.54 3.08
C PHE A 148 -3.30 -0.92 4.27
N THR A 149 -3.35 -2.19 4.66
CA THR A 149 -2.59 -2.79 5.76
C THR A 149 -1.77 -3.97 5.23
N PRO A 150 -0.64 -3.73 4.52
CA PRO A 150 0.06 -4.76 3.76
C PRO A 150 0.76 -5.80 4.63
N THR A 151 0.89 -5.60 5.94
CA THR A 151 1.66 -6.44 6.87
C THR A 151 0.82 -7.43 7.69
N SER A 152 -0.46 -7.62 7.38
CA SER A 152 -1.38 -8.45 8.17
C SER A 152 -1.32 -9.94 7.78
N GLY A 153 -0.70 -10.78 8.60
CA GLY A 153 -0.75 -12.25 8.48
C GLY A 153 -0.17 -12.80 7.18
N LEU A 154 1.07 -12.41 6.87
CA LEU A 154 1.71 -12.60 5.56
C LEU A 154 2.46 -13.93 5.40
N VAL A 155 3.38 -14.22 6.31
CA VAL A 155 4.32 -15.33 6.27
C VAL A 155 4.72 -15.67 7.70
N GLU A 156 4.90 -16.94 8.00
CA GLU A 156 5.45 -17.34 9.29
C GLU A 156 6.91 -16.91 9.40
N THR A 157 7.31 -16.40 10.57
CA THR A 157 8.67 -15.90 10.81
C THR A 157 9.73 -16.97 10.45
N ALA A 158 9.45 -18.24 10.76
CA ALA A 158 10.35 -19.35 10.46
C ALA A 158 10.50 -19.66 8.95
N GLN A 159 9.53 -19.26 8.12
CA GLN A 159 9.51 -19.52 6.67
C GLN A 159 9.91 -18.28 5.85
N ARG A 160 10.18 -17.15 6.52
CA ARG A 160 10.48 -15.88 5.85
C ARG A 160 11.88 -15.89 5.24
N THR A 161 11.96 -15.66 3.94
CA THR A 161 13.23 -15.63 3.19
C THR A 161 13.51 -14.25 2.60
N ARG A 162 14.77 -13.98 2.21
CA ARG A 162 15.13 -12.74 1.49
C ARG A 162 14.43 -12.63 0.14
N ALA A 163 14.24 -13.76 -0.55
CA ALA A 163 13.51 -13.80 -1.81
C ALA A 163 12.05 -13.41 -1.63
N TRP A 164 11.41 -13.96 -0.58
CA TRP A 164 10.05 -13.57 -0.21
C TRP A 164 9.96 -12.08 0.16
N ASP A 165 10.93 -11.57 0.93
CA ASP A 165 10.99 -10.15 1.27
C ASP A 165 11.08 -9.24 0.04
N ALA A 166 11.89 -9.61 -0.96
CA ALA A 166 11.99 -8.87 -2.21
C ALA A 166 10.67 -8.92 -3.00
N GLN A 167 10.05 -10.10 -3.08
CA GLN A 167 8.76 -10.30 -3.73
C GLN A 167 7.66 -9.47 -3.05
N PHE A 168 7.61 -9.47 -1.72
CA PHE A 168 6.66 -8.71 -0.92
C PHE A 168 6.83 -7.20 -1.11
N ARG A 169 8.07 -6.67 -0.99
CA ARG A 169 8.34 -5.24 -1.19
C ARG A 169 7.89 -4.77 -2.58
N ARG A 170 8.22 -5.54 -3.61
CA ARG A 170 7.78 -5.25 -4.98
C ARG A 170 6.25 -5.21 -5.09
N ALA A 171 5.55 -6.20 -4.52
CA ALA A 171 4.10 -6.22 -4.54
C ALA A 171 3.48 -5.01 -3.83
N VAL A 172 4.01 -4.62 -2.67
CA VAL A 172 3.55 -3.44 -1.91
C VAL A 172 3.75 -2.16 -2.70
N GLU A 173 4.94 -1.95 -3.26
CA GLU A 173 5.27 -0.74 -4.01
C GLU A 173 4.36 -0.57 -5.24
N ILE A 174 4.13 -1.64 -5.99
CA ILE A 174 3.23 -1.63 -7.15
C ILE A 174 1.79 -1.38 -6.70
N ALA A 175 1.31 -2.11 -5.69
CA ALA A 175 -0.06 -1.96 -5.22
C ALA A 175 -0.34 -0.54 -4.72
N TYR A 176 0.58 0.02 -3.93
CA TYR A 176 0.47 1.37 -3.41
C TYR A 176 0.42 2.42 -4.53
N LYS A 177 1.33 2.35 -5.50
CA LYS A 177 1.34 3.27 -6.65
C LYS A 177 0.06 3.16 -7.47
N GLN A 178 -0.44 1.95 -7.73
CA GLN A 178 -1.66 1.78 -8.52
C GLN A 178 -2.91 2.25 -7.79
N LEU A 179 -3.04 1.98 -6.50
CA LEU A 179 -4.18 2.45 -5.71
C LEU A 179 -4.23 3.98 -5.64
N GLN A 180 -3.08 4.66 -5.59
CA GLN A 180 -3.03 6.13 -5.67
C GLN A 180 -3.66 6.69 -6.95
N LEU A 181 -3.46 6.01 -8.09
CA LEU A 181 -4.06 6.40 -9.38
C LEU A 181 -5.58 6.17 -9.44
N LEU A 182 -6.12 5.46 -8.46
CA LEU A 182 -7.54 5.14 -8.35
C LEU A 182 -8.24 5.95 -7.25
N VAL A 183 -7.53 6.87 -6.58
CA VAL A 183 -8.14 7.75 -5.58
C VAL A 183 -9.25 8.59 -6.22
N GLY A 184 -10.43 8.55 -5.62
CA GLY A 184 -11.59 9.31 -6.05
C GLY A 184 -12.91 8.54 -5.90
N PRO A 185 -14.04 9.26 -6.01
CA PRO A 185 -15.36 8.69 -5.79
C PRO A 185 -15.72 7.58 -6.80
N LYS A 186 -15.17 7.64 -8.02
CA LYS A 186 -15.40 6.64 -9.08
C LYS A 186 -15.03 5.21 -8.63
N TYR A 187 -13.96 5.06 -7.87
CA TYR A 187 -13.47 3.75 -7.43
C TYR A 187 -13.67 3.52 -5.93
N GLY A 188 -14.26 4.49 -5.21
CA GLY A 188 -14.45 4.41 -3.77
C GLY A 188 -13.15 4.39 -2.96
N ILE A 189 -12.05 4.92 -3.51
CA ILE A 189 -10.75 4.94 -2.82
C ILE A 189 -10.51 6.36 -2.31
N THR A 190 -10.29 6.48 -1.01
CA THR A 190 -10.06 7.77 -0.34
C THR A 190 -8.95 7.64 0.70
N TRP A 191 -8.34 8.78 1.01
CA TRP A 191 -7.48 8.90 2.18
C TRP A 191 -8.34 9.08 3.43
N MET A 192 -7.92 8.43 4.52
CA MET A 192 -8.62 8.49 5.79
C MET A 192 -7.60 8.55 6.93
N ASN A 193 -7.88 9.37 7.93
CA ASN A 193 -7.06 9.47 9.13
C ASN A 193 -7.25 8.20 9.97
N GLY A 194 -6.14 7.51 10.25
CA GLY A 194 -6.12 6.39 11.19
C GLY A 194 -5.76 6.88 12.58
N TYR A 195 -6.59 6.54 13.57
CA TYR A 195 -6.30 6.78 14.99
C TYR A 195 -5.99 5.43 15.66
N SER A 196 -4.97 5.42 16.52
CA SER A 196 -4.61 4.23 17.31
C SER A 196 -4.57 4.61 18.78
N MET A 197 -5.13 3.75 19.64
CA MET A 197 -5.04 3.92 21.08
C MET A 197 -3.67 3.45 21.57
N ARG A 198 -3.06 4.21 22.48
CA ARG A 198 -1.84 3.83 23.18
C ARG A 198 -2.05 3.96 24.67
N ALA A 199 -1.53 3.02 25.44
CA ALA A 199 -1.60 3.06 26.90
C ALA A 199 -0.67 4.15 27.49
N ALA A 200 0.43 4.46 26.81
CA ALA A 200 1.37 5.50 27.20
C ALA A 200 1.44 6.61 26.12
N PRO A 201 1.65 7.88 26.52
CA PRO A 201 1.90 8.96 25.58
C PRO A 201 3.16 8.68 24.74
N PRO A 202 3.26 9.24 23.52
CA PRO A 202 4.48 9.12 22.71
C PRO A 202 5.68 9.68 23.48
N ALA A 203 6.85 9.03 23.36
CA ALA A 203 8.07 9.41 24.09
C ALA A 203 8.53 10.87 23.88
N ASN A 204 8.01 11.55 22.85
CA ASN A 204 8.35 12.93 22.50
C ASN A 204 7.19 13.93 22.73
N ALA A 205 6.11 13.53 23.41
CA ALA A 205 5.03 14.45 23.76
C ALA A 205 5.36 15.14 25.09
N SER A 206 5.99 16.32 25.02
CA SER A 206 6.04 17.24 26.15
C SER A 206 4.64 17.79 26.42
N VAL A 207 3.82 17.02 27.12
CA VAL A 207 2.55 17.50 27.63
C VAL A 207 2.88 18.53 28.71
N ARG A 208 2.74 19.83 28.39
CA ARG A 208 2.78 20.85 29.43
C ARG A 208 1.55 20.65 30.33
N PRO A 209 1.73 20.51 31.65
CA PRO A 209 0.60 20.48 32.56
C PRO A 209 -0.10 21.84 32.53
N THR A 210 -1.43 21.82 32.38
CA THR A 210 -2.33 22.95 32.63
C THR A 210 -2.55 23.13 34.12
#